data_AF-A0A529SZ05-F1
#
_entry.id   AF-A0A529SZ05-F1
#
_cell.length_a   1.000
_cell.length_b   1.000
_cell.length_c   1.000
_cell.angle_alpha   90.00
_cell.angle_beta   90.00
_cell.angle_gamma   90.00
#
_symmetry.space_group_name_H-M   'P 1'
#
loop_
_entity.id
_entity.type
_entity.pdbx_description
1 polymer ?
#
loop_
_entity_poly.entity_id
_entity_poly.type
_entity_poly.pdbx_seq_one_letter_code
_entity_poly.pdbx_strand_id
1 'polypeptide(L)'
;MPLADFEHPARNYGVSAAELVTAMSRAARRTPDGDLERLSPMRLHAFERAMPGLWSCINSSCPERPSDWPFGGILAERSDHCPSCLAPVLEIVNCTECGEAFLEGTEKGSRLSAPLRSPPRDEFAFESVRENDAGPEAGDDGEDEAQEEEVIFERDRLFAVNSTTAARGFWLDSKAGWQVVDAPTDGGLSLLCEEHAGPRSCPHCSPDGRKKIDILRPLRFGAPFVLGNAAPILLEG
;
A
#
# COMPACT_ATOMS: atom_id res chain seq x y z
N MET A 1 23.84 -11.15 17.27
CA MET A 1 24.69 -12.25 16.81
C MET A 1 24.12 -12.75 15.49
N PRO A 2 24.76 -12.44 14.36
CA PRO A 2 24.33 -12.96 13.05
C PRO A 2 24.37 -14.49 13.00
N LEU A 3 23.56 -15.08 12.13
CA LEU A 3 23.52 -16.54 11.92
C LEU A 3 24.89 -17.12 11.53
N ALA A 4 25.73 -16.32 10.85
CA ALA A 4 27.08 -16.68 10.45
C ALA A 4 27.98 -17.08 11.64
N ASP A 5 27.74 -16.55 12.84
CA ASP A 5 28.53 -16.87 14.03
C ASP A 5 28.32 -18.32 14.50
N PHE A 6 27.24 -18.98 14.04
CA PHE A 6 26.93 -20.38 14.35
C PHE A 6 27.51 -21.38 13.34
N GLU A 7 28.11 -20.93 12.24
CA GLU A 7 28.65 -21.84 11.22
C GLU A 7 29.75 -22.74 11.77
N HIS A 8 30.67 -22.19 12.58
CA HIS A 8 31.77 -22.97 13.15
C HIS A 8 31.28 -24.01 14.17
N PRO A 9 30.43 -23.66 15.17
CA PRO A 9 29.80 -24.65 16.04
C PRO A 9 28.98 -25.71 15.30
N ALA A 10 28.24 -25.33 14.25
CA ALA A 10 27.36 -26.25 13.51
C ALA A 10 28.12 -27.35 12.77
N ARG A 11 29.33 -27.04 12.28
CA ARG A 11 30.22 -28.05 11.66
C ARG A 11 30.54 -29.21 12.58
N ASN A 12 30.63 -28.97 13.90
CA ASN A 12 30.92 -30.05 14.87
C ASN A 12 29.81 -31.09 14.94
N TYR A 13 28.60 -30.75 14.51
CA TYR A 13 27.42 -31.61 14.53
C TYR A 13 26.98 -32.05 13.12
N GLY A 14 27.70 -31.65 12.07
CA GLY A 14 27.36 -31.99 10.68
C GLY A 14 26.05 -31.36 10.18
N VAL A 15 25.61 -30.26 10.78
CA VAL A 15 24.38 -29.54 10.41
C VAL A 15 24.70 -28.11 9.95
N SER A 16 23.74 -27.43 9.33
CA SER A 16 23.83 -26.00 9.03
C SER A 16 23.67 -25.13 10.29
N ALA A 17 24.12 -23.87 10.22
CA ALA A 17 23.93 -22.90 11.28
C ALA A 17 22.43 -22.73 11.64
N ALA A 18 21.54 -22.71 10.64
CA ALA A 18 20.10 -22.60 10.83
C ALA A 18 19.51 -23.81 11.58
N GLU A 19 19.92 -25.02 11.20
CA GLU A 19 19.49 -26.26 11.88
C GLU A 19 19.99 -26.32 13.32
N LEU A 20 21.25 -25.94 13.57
CA LEU A 20 21.78 -25.87 14.92
C LEU A 20 21.00 -24.89 15.79
N VAL A 21 20.77 -23.67 15.30
CA VAL A 21 19.99 -22.63 16.01
C VAL A 21 18.56 -23.11 16.27
N THR A 22 17.92 -23.76 15.31
CA THR A 22 16.57 -24.32 15.45
C THR A 22 16.52 -25.47 16.47
N ALA A 23 17.54 -26.33 16.49
CA ALA A 23 17.65 -27.39 17.48
C ALA A 23 17.86 -26.82 18.89
N MET A 24 18.71 -25.78 19.02
CA MET A 24 18.95 -25.08 20.29
C MET A 24 17.69 -24.38 20.81
N SER A 25 16.94 -23.68 19.95
CA SER A 25 15.71 -22.99 20.35
C SER A 25 14.62 -23.94 20.82
N ARG A 26 14.59 -25.17 20.28
CA ARG A 26 13.64 -26.22 20.67
C ARG A 26 14.14 -27.08 21.83
N ALA A 27 15.43 -27.01 22.18
CA ALA A 27 16.04 -27.83 23.23
C ALA A 27 15.32 -27.63 24.57
N ALA A 28 14.80 -28.73 25.13
CA ALA A 28 14.11 -28.75 26.40
C ALA A 28 14.54 -29.99 27.20
N ARG A 29 14.59 -29.86 28.53
CA ARG A 29 14.67 -31.00 29.45
C ARG A 29 13.35 -31.17 30.18
N ARG A 30 13.04 -32.41 30.58
CA ARG A 30 11.91 -32.68 31.46
C ARG A 30 12.34 -32.52 32.92
N THR A 31 11.57 -31.81 33.73
CA THR A 31 11.82 -31.66 35.16
C THR A 31 11.30 -32.90 35.92
N PRO A 32 11.73 -33.12 37.18
CA PRO A 32 11.20 -34.19 38.01
C PRO A 32 9.67 -34.15 38.20
N ASP A 33 9.09 -32.95 38.14
CA ASP A 33 7.65 -32.70 38.26
C ASP A 33 6.88 -32.94 36.94
N GLY A 34 7.59 -33.25 35.85
CA GLY A 34 7.02 -33.61 34.55
C GLY A 34 6.96 -32.47 33.52
N ASP A 35 7.28 -31.24 33.93
CA ASP A 35 7.26 -30.03 33.09
C ASP A 35 8.43 -29.99 32.09
N LEU A 36 8.29 -29.20 31.02
CA LEU A 36 9.34 -28.96 30.04
C LEU A 36 10.06 -27.65 30.34
N GLU A 37 11.36 -27.73 30.64
CA GLU A 37 12.24 -26.58 30.86
C GLU A 37 13.11 -26.35 29.61
N ARG A 38 13.01 -25.15 29.02
CA ARG A 38 13.80 -24.75 27.85
C ARG A 38 15.26 -24.55 28.22
N LEU A 39 16.17 -25.18 27.47
CA LEU A 39 17.61 -25.21 27.78
C LEU A 39 18.39 -24.03 27.20
N SER A 40 17.91 -23.47 26.09
CA SER A 40 18.52 -22.30 25.46
C SER A 40 17.42 -21.34 25.00
N PRO A 41 16.94 -20.44 25.87
CA PRO A 41 16.02 -19.40 25.45
C PRO A 41 16.74 -18.47 24.46
N MET A 42 16.36 -18.54 23.19
CA MET A 42 16.91 -17.70 22.14
C MET A 42 16.03 -16.47 21.92
N ARG A 43 16.65 -15.32 21.68
CA ARG A 43 15.96 -14.09 21.26
C ARG A 43 16.30 -13.82 19.80
N LEU A 44 15.27 -13.83 18.94
CA LEU A 44 15.38 -13.45 17.54
C LEU A 44 15.01 -11.97 17.38
N HIS A 45 15.83 -11.23 16.63
CA HIS A 45 15.51 -9.90 16.15
C HIS A 45 15.30 -9.99 14.64
N ALA A 46 14.04 -9.94 14.20
CA ALA A 46 13.67 -9.92 12.78
C ALA A 46 13.23 -8.50 12.42
N PHE A 47 13.65 -8.04 11.24
CA PHE A 47 13.29 -6.73 10.71
C PHE A 47 12.52 -6.96 9.42
N GLU A 48 11.26 -6.54 9.40
CA GLU A 48 10.40 -6.57 8.22
C GLU A 48 9.98 -5.13 7.90
N ARG A 49 9.88 -4.79 6.61
CA ARG A 49 9.43 -3.46 6.21
C ARG A 49 7.91 -3.47 6.10
N ALA A 50 7.25 -2.50 6.73
CA ALA A 50 5.85 -2.25 6.45
C ALA A 50 5.65 -2.02 4.94
N MET A 51 4.54 -2.53 4.38
CA MET A 51 4.18 -2.23 3.00
C MET A 51 3.45 -0.89 2.98
N PRO A 52 4.09 0.17 2.43
CA PRO A 52 3.58 1.55 2.55
C PRO A 52 2.36 1.82 1.68
N GLY A 53 2.01 0.89 0.79
CA GLY A 53 0.93 0.99 -0.17
C GLY A 53 1.09 -0.05 -1.28
N LEU A 54 0.09 -0.11 -2.15
CA LEU A 54 0.23 -0.70 -3.48
C LEU A 54 -0.10 0.38 -4.50
N TRP A 55 0.63 0.38 -5.60
CA TRP A 55 0.42 1.28 -6.71
C TRP A 55 0.27 0.50 -8.00
N SER A 56 -0.38 1.07 -9.00
CA SER A 56 -0.48 0.47 -10.32
C SER A 56 -0.31 1.50 -11.41
N CYS A 57 0.38 1.09 -12.47
CA CYS A 57 0.42 1.81 -13.72
C CYS A 57 -1.00 1.97 -14.29
N ILE A 58 -1.40 3.18 -14.67
CA ILE A 58 -2.75 3.43 -15.17
C ILE A 58 -3.00 2.84 -16.58
N ASN A 59 -1.94 2.53 -17.32
CA ASN A 59 -2.02 2.06 -18.70
C ASN A 59 -2.45 0.59 -18.79
N SER A 60 -3.66 0.36 -19.31
CA SER A 60 -4.22 -0.98 -19.55
C SER A 60 -3.44 -1.82 -20.59
N SER A 61 -2.59 -1.17 -21.38
CA SER A 61 -1.71 -1.82 -22.37
C SER A 61 -0.27 -1.99 -21.86
N CYS A 62 -0.03 -1.81 -20.56
CA CYS A 62 1.28 -2.02 -19.94
C CYS A 62 1.73 -3.48 -20.09
N PRO A 63 3.01 -3.75 -20.44
CA PRO A 63 3.51 -5.11 -20.61
C PRO A 63 3.53 -5.93 -19.32
N GLU A 64 3.66 -5.27 -18.16
CA GLU A 64 3.68 -5.90 -16.83
C GLU A 64 2.28 -6.07 -16.23
N ARG A 65 1.22 -5.90 -17.05
CA ARG A 65 -0.17 -6.00 -16.59
C ARG A 65 -0.48 -7.42 -16.09
N PRO A 66 -0.95 -7.58 -14.84
CA PRO A 66 -1.44 -8.87 -14.35
C PRO A 66 -2.71 -9.33 -15.06
N SER A 67 -2.96 -10.64 -15.06
CA SER A 67 -4.23 -11.22 -15.48
C SER A 67 -5.39 -10.68 -14.63
N ASP A 68 -6.54 -10.42 -15.26
CA ASP A 68 -7.77 -9.94 -14.60
C ASP A 68 -7.69 -8.58 -13.89
N TRP A 69 -6.59 -7.85 -14.06
CA TRP A 69 -6.45 -6.45 -13.63
C TRP A 69 -6.71 -5.52 -14.82
N PRO A 70 -7.57 -4.49 -14.73
CA PRO A 70 -7.89 -3.64 -15.88
C PRO A 70 -6.80 -2.58 -16.19
N PHE A 71 -5.90 -2.33 -15.25
CA PHE A 71 -4.79 -1.37 -15.40
C PHE A 71 -3.47 -2.11 -15.67
N GLY A 72 -2.34 -1.43 -15.49
CA GLY A 72 -1.00 -1.94 -15.76
C GLY A 72 -0.32 -2.59 -14.54
N GLY A 73 1.00 -2.77 -14.63
CA GLY A 73 1.81 -3.41 -13.60
C GLY A 73 1.62 -2.82 -12.20
N ILE A 74 1.70 -3.70 -11.19
CA ILE A 74 1.52 -3.37 -9.77
C ILE A 74 2.89 -3.22 -9.10
N LEU A 75 3.05 -2.18 -8.30
CA LEU A 75 4.28 -1.82 -7.59
C LEU A 75 4.02 -1.81 -6.08
N ALA A 76 4.96 -2.37 -5.31
CA ALA A 76 4.96 -2.33 -3.85
C ALA A 76 5.64 -1.07 -3.27
N GLU A 77 6.26 -0.27 -4.13
CA GLU A 77 6.87 1.01 -3.79
C GLU A 77 6.26 2.11 -4.66
N ARG A 78 6.15 3.31 -4.09
CA ARG A 78 5.66 4.47 -4.82
C ARG A 78 6.63 4.82 -5.94
N SER A 79 6.08 5.03 -7.13
CA SER A 79 6.75 5.66 -8.26
C SER A 79 5.80 6.64 -8.92
N ASP A 80 6.31 7.72 -9.49
CA ASP A 80 5.50 8.62 -10.31
C ASP A 80 5.28 8.04 -11.72
N HIS A 81 6.19 7.18 -12.20
CA HIS A 81 6.19 6.66 -13.57
C HIS A 81 6.41 5.15 -13.58
N CYS A 82 5.70 4.45 -14.47
CA CYS A 82 5.85 3.02 -14.66
C CYS A 82 7.23 2.71 -15.26
N PRO A 83 8.01 1.77 -14.70
CA PRO A 83 9.33 1.44 -15.22
C PRO A 83 9.31 0.87 -16.65
N SER A 84 8.18 0.28 -17.07
CA SER A 84 8.08 -0.41 -18.36
C SER A 84 7.46 0.41 -19.49
N CYS A 85 6.60 1.38 -19.18
CA CYS A 85 5.92 2.20 -20.21
C CYS A 85 5.85 3.71 -19.90
N LEU A 86 6.45 4.15 -18.78
CA LEU A 86 6.50 5.54 -18.31
C LEU A 86 5.14 6.18 -18.00
N ALA A 87 4.04 5.44 -18.12
CA ALA A 87 2.71 5.93 -17.76
C ALA A 87 2.61 6.25 -16.26
N PRO A 88 1.70 7.14 -15.84
CA PRO A 88 1.48 7.47 -14.45
C PRO A 88 1.18 6.23 -13.63
N VAL A 89 1.76 6.19 -12.43
CA VAL A 89 1.51 5.16 -11.43
C VAL A 89 0.70 5.78 -10.29
N LEU A 90 -0.44 5.18 -10.00
CA LEU A 90 -1.45 5.68 -9.07
C LEU A 90 -1.61 4.72 -7.88
N GLU A 91 -2.01 5.24 -6.72
CA GLU A 91 -2.19 4.42 -5.51
C GLU A 91 -3.47 3.60 -5.63
N ILE A 92 -3.41 2.32 -5.25
CA ILE A 92 -4.58 1.46 -5.19
C ILE A 92 -5.28 1.71 -3.84
N VAL A 93 -6.55 2.07 -3.91
CA VAL A 93 -7.44 2.23 -2.76
C VAL A 93 -8.65 1.32 -2.91
N ASN A 94 -9.21 0.84 -1.80
CA ASN A 94 -10.41 0.02 -1.79
C ASN A 94 -11.53 0.64 -0.94
N CYS A 95 -12.77 0.43 -1.35
CA CYS A 95 -13.92 0.71 -0.51
C CYS A 95 -14.05 -0.34 0.59
N THR A 96 -14.10 0.09 1.85
CA THR A 96 -14.27 -0.82 3.00
C THR A 96 -15.69 -1.38 3.13
N GLU A 97 -16.68 -0.81 2.44
CA GLU A 97 -18.07 -1.30 2.45
C GLU A 97 -18.34 -2.32 1.34
N CYS A 98 -18.07 -1.97 0.08
CA CYS A 98 -18.39 -2.84 -1.07
C CYS A 98 -17.18 -3.58 -1.67
N GLY A 99 -15.95 -3.26 -1.27
CA GLY A 99 -14.74 -3.89 -1.77
C GLY A 99 -14.27 -3.41 -3.16
N GLU A 100 -14.97 -2.47 -3.80
CA GLU A 100 -14.55 -1.93 -5.10
C GLU A 100 -13.15 -1.30 -4.99
N ALA A 101 -12.29 -1.62 -5.95
CA ALA A 101 -10.93 -1.11 -6.02
C ALA A 101 -10.84 0.06 -7.01
N PHE A 102 -10.06 1.07 -6.66
CA PHE A 102 -9.83 2.26 -7.46
C PHE A 102 -8.34 2.54 -7.55
N LEU A 103 -7.92 3.16 -8.65
CA LEU A 103 -6.71 3.97 -8.66
C LEU A 103 -7.08 5.40 -8.29
N GLU A 104 -6.44 5.93 -7.25
CA GLU A 104 -6.60 7.32 -6.83
C GLU A 104 -5.47 8.16 -7.40
N GLY A 105 -5.83 9.24 -8.09
CA GLY A 105 -4.91 10.16 -8.72
C GLY A 105 -5.32 11.61 -8.51
N THR A 106 -4.33 12.48 -8.44
CA THR A 106 -4.46 13.93 -8.37
C THR A 106 -4.09 14.51 -9.73
N GLU A 107 -5.02 15.20 -10.35
CA GLU A 107 -4.80 16.00 -11.55
C GLU A 107 -4.41 17.42 -11.16
N LYS A 108 -3.21 17.85 -11.58
CA LYS A 108 -2.68 19.20 -11.38
C LYS A 108 -2.23 19.77 -12.72
N GLY A 109 -3.07 20.61 -13.33
CA GLY A 109 -2.87 21.07 -14.70
C GLY A 109 -2.87 19.91 -15.68
N SER A 110 -1.79 19.72 -16.46
CA SER A 110 -1.67 18.62 -17.42
C SER A 110 -1.06 17.33 -16.83
N ARG A 111 -0.78 17.29 -15.52
CA ARG A 111 -0.11 16.16 -14.86
C ARG A 111 -1.10 15.36 -14.02
N LEU A 112 -1.02 14.03 -14.13
CA LEU A 112 -1.70 13.09 -13.25
C LEU A 112 -0.65 12.35 -12.39
N SER A 113 -0.84 12.32 -11.08
CA SER A 113 0.06 11.63 -10.14
C SER A 113 -0.69 11.04 -8.95
N ALA A 114 -0.15 10.02 -8.29
CA ALA A 114 -0.71 9.55 -7.03
C ALA A 114 -0.72 10.67 -5.97
N PRO A 115 -1.75 10.80 -5.12
CA PRO A 115 -1.77 11.80 -4.05
C PRO A 115 -0.56 11.65 -3.12
N LEU A 116 0.05 12.77 -2.69
CA LEU A 116 1.08 12.70 -1.66
C LEU A 116 0.42 12.47 -0.31
N ARG A 117 0.73 11.35 0.33
CA ARG A 117 0.26 11.04 1.68
C ARG A 117 1.46 11.04 2.60
N SER A 118 1.46 11.94 3.59
CA SER A 118 2.43 11.86 4.67
C SER A 118 2.24 10.50 5.37
N PRO A 119 3.28 9.65 5.44
CA PRO A 119 3.19 8.47 6.28
C PRO A 119 2.90 8.93 7.71
N PRO A 120 1.99 8.26 8.44
CA PRO A 120 1.69 8.64 9.81
C PRO A 120 2.98 8.57 10.64
N ARG A 121 3.21 9.56 11.51
CA ARG A 121 4.37 9.54 12.43
C ARG A 121 4.38 8.29 13.32
N ASP A 122 3.20 7.73 13.60
CA ASP A 122 2.98 6.50 14.36
C ASP A 122 1.97 5.59 13.63
N GLU A 123 2.46 4.45 13.13
CA GLU A 123 1.66 3.45 12.41
C GLU A 123 0.64 2.74 13.32
N PHE A 124 0.94 2.58 14.63
CA PHE A 124 0.04 1.94 15.59
C PHE A 124 -1.16 2.85 15.90
N ALA A 125 -0.91 4.15 16.06
CA ALA A 125 -1.97 5.14 16.24
C ALA A 125 -2.87 5.24 14.99
N PHE A 126 -2.29 5.13 13.79
CA PHE A 126 -3.07 5.15 12.57
C PHE A 126 -3.96 3.90 12.41
N GLU A 127 -3.46 2.71 12.76
CA GLU A 127 -4.28 1.49 12.74
C GLU A 127 -5.40 1.52 13.79
N SER A 128 -5.17 2.08 14.98
CA SER A 128 -6.24 2.20 15.99
C SER A 128 -7.37 3.14 15.54
N VAL A 129 -7.05 4.21 14.79
CA VAL A 129 -8.05 5.07 14.14
C VAL A 129 -8.82 4.31 13.06
N ARG A 130 -8.19 3.37 12.34
CA ARG A 130 -8.90 2.50 11.37
C ARG A 130 -9.87 1.53 12.05
N GLU A 131 -9.50 0.98 13.20
CA GLU A 131 -10.33 0.02 13.93
C GLU A 131 -11.50 0.67 14.67
N ASN A 132 -11.40 1.95 15.04
CA ASN A 132 -12.33 2.56 15.98
C ASN A 132 -13.41 3.49 15.37
N ASP A 133 -13.47 3.62 14.03
CA ASP A 133 -14.44 4.44 13.26
C ASP A 133 -14.55 5.92 13.68
N ALA A 134 -13.66 6.36 14.58
CA ALA A 134 -13.48 7.75 14.95
C ALA A 134 -12.59 8.36 13.87
N GLY A 135 -13.14 9.31 13.11
CA GLY A 135 -12.38 10.06 12.11
C GLY A 135 -11.08 10.64 12.69
N PRO A 136 -10.11 11.01 11.82
CA PRO A 136 -8.83 11.51 12.28
C PRO A 136 -9.03 12.74 13.18
N GLU A 137 -8.61 12.64 14.44
CA GLU A 137 -8.24 13.83 15.21
C GLU A 137 -6.99 14.40 14.53
N ALA A 138 -7.17 15.51 13.82
CA ALA A 138 -6.09 16.23 13.19
C ALA A 138 -5.08 16.62 14.27
N GLY A 139 -3.92 15.97 14.27
CA GLY A 139 -2.72 16.51 14.89
C GLY A 139 -2.29 17.72 14.08
N ASP A 140 -2.89 18.86 14.40
CA ASP A 140 -2.35 20.19 14.14
C ASP A 140 -0.98 20.27 14.82
N ASP A 141 0.07 20.53 14.04
CA ASP A 141 1.35 21.14 14.46
C ASP A 141 2.31 21.11 13.26
N GLY A 142 2.17 22.11 12.41
CA GLY A 142 3.10 22.48 11.36
C GLY A 142 2.81 23.89 10.88
N GLU A 143 3.52 24.87 11.44
CA GLU A 143 3.49 26.26 10.98
C GLU A 143 4.00 26.32 9.54
N ASP A 144 3.09 26.37 8.56
CA ASP A 144 3.45 26.60 7.16
C ASP A 144 3.64 28.10 6.91
N GLU A 145 4.87 28.49 6.56
CA GLU A 145 5.19 29.81 6.03
C GLU A 145 4.43 29.99 4.70
N ALA A 146 3.47 30.91 4.69
CA ALA A 146 2.66 31.24 3.53
C ALA A 146 3.51 31.78 2.37
N GLN A 147 3.79 30.92 1.39
CA GLN A 147 4.23 31.33 0.06
C GLN A 147 2.98 31.55 -0.81
N GLU A 148 2.94 32.68 -1.53
CA GLU A 148 1.85 33.01 -2.45
C GLU A 148 1.81 31.98 -3.59
N GLU A 149 1.01 30.92 -3.44
CA GLU A 149 0.78 29.93 -4.49
C GLU A 149 -0.20 30.46 -5.54
N GLU A 150 0.19 30.38 -6.82
CA GLU A 150 -0.76 30.47 -7.93
C GLU A 150 -1.89 29.47 -7.70
N VAL A 151 -3.15 29.87 -7.95
CA VAL A 151 -4.33 29.01 -7.78
C VAL A 151 -4.30 27.90 -8.84
N ILE A 152 -3.56 26.83 -8.59
CA ILE A 152 -3.57 25.65 -9.43
C ILE A 152 -4.77 24.81 -9.01
N PHE A 153 -5.76 24.69 -9.90
CA PHE A 153 -6.90 23.80 -9.69
C PHE A 153 -6.41 22.35 -9.59
N GLU A 154 -6.55 21.77 -8.41
CA GLU A 154 -6.24 20.37 -8.12
C GLU A 154 -7.54 19.58 -8.08
N ARG A 155 -7.58 18.44 -8.78
CA ARG A 155 -8.78 17.59 -8.87
C ARG A 155 -8.43 16.15 -8.55
N ASP A 156 -9.12 15.57 -7.58
CA ASP A 156 -9.02 14.15 -7.29
C ASP A 156 -9.84 13.34 -8.29
N ARG A 157 -9.21 12.27 -8.78
CA ARG A 157 -9.71 11.36 -9.80
C ARG A 157 -9.69 9.94 -9.25
N LEU A 158 -10.79 9.22 -9.43
CA LEU A 158 -10.89 7.81 -9.12
C LEU A 158 -11.11 7.02 -10.41
N PHE A 159 -10.24 6.04 -10.66
CA PHE A 159 -10.39 5.11 -11.78
C PHE A 159 -10.79 3.76 -11.19
N ALA A 160 -12.09 3.44 -11.24
CA ALA A 160 -12.62 2.19 -10.70
C ALA A 160 -12.22 0.99 -11.57
N VAL A 161 -12.03 -0.18 -10.96
CA VAL A 161 -11.93 -1.45 -11.69
C VAL A 161 -13.25 -1.71 -12.43
N ASN A 162 -14.37 -1.44 -11.76
CA ASN A 162 -15.72 -1.51 -12.32
C ASN A 162 -16.35 -0.11 -12.32
N SER A 163 -16.19 0.63 -13.42
CA SER A 163 -16.71 1.99 -13.58
C SER A 163 -18.24 2.04 -13.43
N THR A 164 -18.74 3.09 -12.79
CA THR A 164 -20.20 3.31 -12.72
C THR A 164 -20.69 4.04 -13.97
N THR A 165 -22.02 4.18 -14.09
CA THR A 165 -22.65 5.00 -15.14
C THR A 165 -22.39 6.49 -14.99
N ALA A 166 -21.93 6.96 -13.83
CA ALA A 166 -21.59 8.36 -13.59
C ALA A 166 -20.19 8.73 -14.14
N ALA A 167 -19.36 7.72 -14.40
CA ALA A 167 -17.99 7.90 -14.87
C ALA A 167 -17.92 8.71 -16.16
N ARG A 168 -16.92 9.58 -16.23
CA ARG A 168 -16.65 10.46 -17.37
C ARG A 168 -15.37 10.06 -18.07
N GLY A 169 -15.31 10.34 -19.37
CA GLY A 169 -14.10 10.11 -20.16
C GLY A 169 -12.92 10.89 -19.60
N PHE A 170 -11.76 10.25 -19.57
CA PHE A 170 -10.49 10.83 -19.17
C PHE A 170 -9.42 10.37 -20.15
N TRP A 171 -8.57 11.29 -20.59
CA TRP A 171 -7.64 11.03 -21.68
C TRP A 171 -6.22 11.45 -21.34
N LEU A 172 -5.27 10.57 -21.65
CA LEU A 172 -3.84 10.83 -21.55
C LEU A 172 -3.18 10.68 -22.91
N ASP A 173 -2.33 11.63 -23.28
CA ASP A 173 -1.53 11.54 -24.50
C ASP A 173 -0.17 10.89 -24.19
N SER A 174 0.01 9.63 -24.60
CA SER A 174 1.24 8.88 -24.41
C SER A 174 2.44 9.47 -25.18
N LYS A 175 2.20 10.14 -26.32
CA LYS A 175 3.24 10.76 -27.16
C LYS A 175 3.69 12.11 -26.57
N ALA A 176 2.81 12.79 -25.83
CA ALA A 176 3.12 14.02 -25.11
C ALA A 176 3.61 13.79 -23.67
N GLY A 177 4.14 12.59 -23.36
CA GLY A 177 4.66 12.28 -22.03
C GLY A 177 3.57 12.04 -20.98
N TRP A 178 2.45 11.44 -21.40
CA TRP A 178 1.30 11.11 -20.56
C TRP A 178 0.60 12.32 -19.93
N GLN A 179 0.51 13.41 -20.69
CA GLN A 179 -0.23 14.60 -20.28
C GLN A 179 -1.73 14.40 -20.37
N VAL A 180 -2.47 14.99 -19.44
CA VAL A 180 -3.93 15.07 -19.46
C VAL A 180 -4.37 15.96 -20.62
N VAL A 181 -5.33 15.49 -21.40
CA VAL A 181 -5.89 16.17 -22.57
C VAL A 181 -7.42 16.13 -22.55
N ASP A 182 -8.06 17.12 -23.19
CA ASP A 182 -9.52 17.28 -23.14
C ASP A 182 -10.30 16.36 -24.10
N ALA A 183 -9.60 15.59 -24.95
CA ALA A 183 -10.21 14.72 -25.94
C ALA A 183 -9.29 13.54 -26.30
N PRO A 184 -9.83 12.42 -26.84
CA PRO A 184 -9.03 11.30 -27.31
C PRO A 184 -8.01 11.74 -28.38
N THR A 185 -6.77 11.27 -28.26
CA THR A 185 -5.71 11.45 -29.25
C THR A 185 -5.32 10.12 -29.90
N ASP A 186 -4.74 10.17 -31.10
CA ASP A 186 -4.24 8.96 -31.78
C ASP A 186 -3.05 8.36 -31.02
N GLY A 187 -3.23 7.15 -30.50
CA GLY A 187 -2.27 6.48 -29.61
C GLY A 187 -2.31 6.97 -28.15
N GLY A 188 -3.31 7.78 -27.78
CA GLY A 188 -3.60 8.13 -26.39
C GLY A 188 -4.32 7.02 -25.62
N LEU A 189 -4.29 7.10 -24.30
CA LEU A 189 -5.03 6.22 -23.41
C LEU A 189 -6.38 6.87 -23.07
N SER A 190 -7.47 6.15 -23.33
CA SER A 190 -8.83 6.54 -22.96
C SER A 190 -9.29 5.72 -21.75
N LEU A 191 -9.75 6.41 -20.72
CA LEU A 191 -10.18 5.85 -19.44
C LEU A 191 -11.56 6.39 -19.08
N LEU A 192 -12.19 5.74 -18.10
CA LEU A 192 -13.32 6.29 -17.37
C LEU A 192 -12.86 6.66 -15.97
N CYS A 193 -13.18 7.88 -15.53
CA CYS A 193 -12.89 8.36 -14.19
C CYS A 193 -14.15 8.89 -13.53
N GLU A 194 -14.25 8.70 -12.22
CA GLU A 194 -15.20 9.37 -11.37
C GLU A 194 -14.54 10.65 -10.86
N GLU A 195 -15.21 11.80 -11.02
CA GLU A 195 -14.74 13.04 -10.45
C GLU A 195 -15.03 13.04 -8.95
N HIS A 196 -13.99 13.20 -8.14
CA HIS A 196 -14.09 13.09 -6.70
C HIS A 196 -14.07 14.49 -6.07
N ALA A 197 -15.26 15.07 -5.88
CA ALA A 197 -15.42 16.40 -5.28
C ALA A 197 -15.88 16.28 -3.82
N GLY A 198 -14.94 16.04 -2.89
CA GLY A 198 -15.21 16.05 -1.44
C GLY A 198 -14.75 14.80 -0.68
N PRO A 199 -15.19 14.59 0.57
CA PRO A 199 -14.67 13.50 1.41
C PRO A 199 -14.90 12.15 0.74
N ARG A 200 -13.92 11.25 0.90
CA ARG A 200 -13.73 9.89 0.33
C ARG A 200 -14.94 8.94 0.38
N SER A 201 -16.02 9.32 -0.27
CA SER A 201 -17.19 8.49 -0.53
C SER A 201 -16.93 7.59 -1.74
N CYS A 202 -17.51 6.39 -1.71
CA CYS A 202 -17.36 5.43 -2.79
C CYS A 202 -18.42 5.69 -3.88
N PRO A 203 -18.02 5.95 -5.15
CA PRO A 203 -18.97 6.14 -6.25
C PRO A 203 -19.86 4.91 -6.50
N HIS A 204 -19.39 3.71 -6.13
CA HIS A 204 -20.09 2.46 -6.40
C HIS A 204 -21.26 2.19 -5.42
N CYS A 205 -21.02 2.30 -4.11
CA CYS A 205 -22.02 1.97 -3.08
C CYS A 205 -22.60 3.18 -2.34
N SER A 206 -22.01 4.36 -2.53
CA SER A 206 -22.44 5.61 -1.90
C SER A 206 -22.39 6.79 -2.89
N PRO A 207 -23.11 6.71 -4.03
CA PRO A 207 -23.05 7.73 -5.09
C PRO A 207 -23.54 9.12 -4.63
N ASP A 208 -24.45 9.18 -3.65
CA ASP A 208 -24.98 10.43 -3.10
C ASP A 208 -24.09 11.06 -2.01
N GLY A 209 -22.96 10.44 -1.67
CA GLY A 209 -22.04 10.89 -0.62
C GLY A 209 -22.61 10.75 0.79
N ARG A 210 -22.29 9.67 1.51
CA ARG A 210 -22.58 9.59 2.96
C ARG A 210 -21.77 10.67 3.68
N LYS A 211 -22.46 11.59 4.36
CA LYS A 211 -21.90 12.86 4.87
C LYS A 211 -20.69 12.79 5.81
N LYS A 212 -20.23 11.63 6.30
CA LYS A 212 -19.27 11.60 7.43
C LYS A 212 -18.25 10.45 7.53
N ILE A 213 -18.12 9.52 6.57
CA ILE A 213 -17.16 8.40 6.73
C ILE A 213 -16.23 8.31 5.52
N ASP A 214 -14.93 8.41 5.78
CA ASP A 214 -13.87 8.08 4.82
C ASP A 214 -13.81 6.54 4.67
N ILE A 215 -14.41 6.04 3.59
CA ILE A 215 -14.53 4.59 3.32
C ILE A 215 -13.57 4.11 2.23
N LEU A 216 -12.83 5.01 1.57
CA LEU A 216 -11.80 4.63 0.60
C LEU A 216 -10.44 4.58 1.29
N ARG A 217 -9.87 3.39 1.41
CA ARG A 217 -8.64 3.16 2.16
C ARG A 217 -7.53 2.67 1.23
N PRO A 218 -6.31 3.23 1.32
CA PRO A 218 -5.15 2.65 0.66
C PRO A 218 -4.82 1.25 1.21
N LEU A 219 -4.29 0.39 0.36
CA LEU A 219 -3.77 -0.93 0.76
C LEU A 219 -2.43 -0.80 1.48
N ARG A 220 -2.48 -0.45 2.77
CA ARG A 220 -1.31 -0.30 3.64
C ARG A 220 -1.30 -1.35 4.73
N PHE A 221 -0.13 -1.96 4.93
CA PHE A 221 0.11 -2.97 5.95
C PHE A 221 1.26 -2.47 6.83
N GLY A 222 0.90 -1.87 7.96
CA GLY A 222 1.85 -1.30 8.92
C GLY A 222 2.54 -2.38 9.77
N ALA A 223 3.48 -1.93 10.61
CA ALA A 223 4.11 -2.77 11.61
C ALA A 223 3.12 -3.58 12.48
N PRO A 224 1.97 -3.05 12.95
CA PRO A 224 1.08 -3.84 13.79
C PRO A 224 0.40 -4.99 13.03
N PHE A 225 -0.05 -4.76 11.79
CA PHE A 225 -0.53 -5.83 10.91
C PHE A 225 0.53 -6.93 10.68
N VAL A 226 1.76 -6.54 10.35
CA VAL A 226 2.85 -7.49 10.08
C VAL A 226 3.20 -8.29 11.34
N LEU A 227 3.29 -7.64 12.49
CA LEU A 227 3.57 -8.32 13.77
C LEU A 227 2.45 -9.26 14.19
N GLY A 228 1.19 -8.87 14.00
CA GLY A 228 0.04 -9.68 14.38
C GLY A 228 -0.18 -10.90 13.49
N ASN A 229 0.06 -10.77 12.17
CA ASN A 229 -0.32 -11.80 11.20
C ASN A 229 0.86 -12.54 10.58
N ALA A 230 1.99 -11.87 10.32
CA ALA A 230 3.14 -12.51 9.67
C ALA A 230 4.11 -13.14 10.68
N ALA A 231 4.32 -12.51 11.84
CA ALA A 231 5.28 -13.00 12.82
C ALA A 231 4.98 -14.42 13.34
N PRO A 232 3.73 -14.82 13.66
CA PRO A 232 3.43 -16.20 14.07
C PRO A 232 3.77 -17.22 12.98
N ILE A 233 3.43 -16.92 11.72
CA ILE A 233 3.70 -17.79 10.56
C ILE A 233 5.21 -18.00 10.39
N LEU A 234 6.00 -16.94 10.53
CA LEU A 234 7.47 -17.01 10.45
C LEU A 234 8.10 -17.82 11.58
N LEU A 235 7.42 -17.96 12.72
CA LEU A 235 7.91 -18.69 13.89
C LEU A 235 7.42 -20.15 13.95
N GLU A 236 6.38 -20.49 13.18
CA GLU A 236 5.84 -21.86 13.06
C GLU A 236 6.59 -22.72 12.03
N GLY A 237 7.49 -22.12 11.24
CA GLY A 237 8.37 -22.78 10.26
C GLY A 237 9.39 -23.77 10.84
#